data_AF-A0A946M009-F1
#
_entry.id   AF-A0A946M009-F1
#
_cell.length_a   1.000
_cell.length_b   1.000
_cell.length_c   1.000
_cell.angle_alpha   90.00
_cell.angle_beta   90.00
_cell.angle_gamma   90.00
#
_symmetry.space_group_name_H-M   'P 1'
#
loop_
_entity.id
_entity.type
_entity.pdbx_description
1 polymer ?
#
loop_
_entity_poly.entity_id
_entity_poly.type
_entity_poly.pdbx_seq_one_letter_code
_entity_poly.pdbx_strand_id
1 'polypeptide(L)'
;MNSAADDDGTWKYSLTGGGTATITGCKRRCPAELVIPDTINGYSVTSIGVNAFEQNELTSVTIPDSVISIGLRAFVGNQLTSVTIPDSVTSIGLQVFWANQLPSVTIPDSVTSIGDYAFGGNKLTSVIIPDNVTSIGDQAFMLNKLTTVHFVGNRPATLDKASFWNKDKKHRTNAITNITYCSTASGWPGAAIAGIQPAGIACGENEPSSYLFGELGPSGEVKALMELKALMELTPVTAAEQVEASNQTTQMRRKTETTPPTITLQRGVSIVSTARHTVYGQAIDPSGVAIVEVNGKEATLDSKGNFTANILLTPGSNSIQIVAIDKYENQAIKTIVLTREQGQTASAPRPIQQTLNTGKYHALIIGVEDYQHDSIEDLAEPLKDAQKVKQILQNTYTFDPRDVRLLSSPKRDEILDELDRLSNTLTEQDNLLIFYAGHGYWDPKNKQGYWLPSDARENRRRDWISNSTIVDYLSSIKSKHTLLISDACFSGGIFKTRSAFSETPDHDTNALYDLPSRKAMTSGTLRLVPDRSVFVEYMVKRLSNNPDKYLSSQDLFTRFRKAAANNSPIEGLVPQWGEVQRAGDEGGDFIFVRR
;
A
#
# COMPACT_ATOMS: atom_id res chain seq x y z
N MET A 1 -17.92 -33.35 -23.68
CA MET A 1 -16.62 -33.92 -24.12
C MET A 1 -15.78 -32.79 -24.65
N ASN A 2 -14.45 -32.97 -24.64
CA ASN A 2 -13.39 -31.96 -24.84
C ASN A 2 -13.24 -30.98 -23.65
N SER A 3 -12.03 -30.77 -23.11
CA SER A 3 -10.79 -31.54 -23.27
C SER A 3 -9.88 -31.31 -22.07
N ALA A 4 -9.50 -32.36 -21.36
CA ALA A 4 -8.44 -32.27 -20.36
C ALA A 4 -7.08 -32.29 -21.07
N ALA A 5 -6.46 -31.12 -21.26
CA ALA A 5 -5.17 -30.99 -21.92
C ALA A 5 -4.29 -29.82 -21.43
N ASP A 6 -4.73 -29.05 -20.42
CA ASP A 6 -4.15 -27.73 -20.09
C ASP A 6 -2.97 -27.79 -19.09
N ASP A 7 -2.73 -28.95 -18.46
CA ASP A 7 -1.49 -29.24 -17.71
C ASP A 7 -0.71 -30.34 -18.45
N ASP A 8 0.22 -29.93 -19.30
CA ASP A 8 1.23 -30.78 -19.95
C ASP A 8 2.24 -31.41 -18.96
N GLY A 9 2.12 -31.09 -17.67
CA GLY A 9 3.07 -31.47 -16.63
C GLY A 9 4.21 -30.47 -16.44
N THR A 10 4.15 -29.27 -17.06
CA THR A 10 5.19 -28.24 -16.93
C THR A 10 5.03 -27.38 -15.67
N TRP A 11 3.83 -27.15 -15.14
CA TRP A 11 3.58 -26.07 -14.16
C TRP A 11 3.58 -26.49 -12.68
N LYS A 12 4.29 -25.74 -11.83
CA LYS A 12 4.02 -25.67 -10.37
C LYS A 12 2.99 -24.58 -10.15
N TYR A 13 1.96 -24.87 -9.37
CA TYR A 13 0.91 -23.91 -9.06
C TYR A 13 0.28 -24.20 -7.70
N SER A 14 -0.39 -23.19 -7.13
CA SER A 14 -1.19 -23.28 -5.91
C SER A 14 -2.62 -22.80 -6.19
N LEU A 15 -3.61 -23.49 -5.63
CA LEU A 15 -5.01 -23.09 -5.73
C LEU A 15 -5.34 -21.98 -4.74
N THR A 16 -5.98 -20.93 -5.20
CA THR A 16 -6.30 -19.71 -4.42
C THR A 16 -7.78 -19.59 -4.06
N GLY A 17 -8.52 -20.70 -4.13
CA GLY A 17 -9.98 -20.72 -3.95
C GLY A 17 -10.73 -20.20 -5.18
N GLY A 18 -12.07 -20.30 -5.14
CA GLY A 18 -12.94 -19.72 -6.18
C GLY A 18 -12.73 -20.24 -7.62
N GLY A 19 -12.04 -21.37 -7.83
CA GLY A 19 -11.71 -21.86 -9.17
C GLY A 19 -10.46 -21.23 -9.79
N THR A 20 -9.60 -20.58 -9.00
CA THR A 20 -8.40 -19.89 -9.46
C THR A 20 -7.10 -20.58 -9.06
N ALA A 21 -6.04 -20.34 -9.83
CA ALA A 21 -4.69 -20.83 -9.64
C ALA A 21 -3.64 -19.70 -9.74
N THR A 22 -2.62 -19.78 -8.89
CA THR A 22 -1.38 -19.00 -8.98
C THR A 22 -0.24 -19.89 -9.45
N ILE A 23 0.44 -19.53 -10.55
CA ILE A 23 1.62 -20.28 -11.01
C ILE A 23 2.85 -19.89 -10.18
N THR A 24 3.53 -20.88 -9.63
CA THR A 24 4.71 -20.72 -8.75
C THR A 24 6.01 -21.19 -9.41
N GLY A 25 5.98 -21.45 -10.72
CA GLY A 25 7.13 -21.79 -11.56
C GLY A 25 6.91 -23.07 -12.37
N CYS A 26 8.00 -23.72 -12.78
CA CYS A 26 7.94 -24.97 -13.53
C CYS A 26 8.25 -26.21 -12.65
N LYS A 27 7.56 -27.33 -12.90
CA LYS A 27 7.81 -28.66 -12.31
C LYS A 27 9.21 -29.18 -12.68
N ARG A 28 9.65 -28.88 -13.90
CA ARG A 28 11.01 -29.15 -14.44
C ARG A 28 11.68 -27.81 -14.82
N ARG A 29 12.73 -27.83 -15.66
CA ARG A 29 13.26 -26.61 -16.29
C ARG A 29 12.15 -25.96 -17.13
N CYS A 30 11.96 -24.65 -17.02
CA CYS A 30 11.04 -23.93 -17.90
C CYS A 30 11.52 -23.94 -19.36
N PRO A 31 10.62 -23.89 -20.36
CA PRO A 31 11.00 -23.62 -21.73
C PRO A 31 11.61 -22.21 -21.84
N ALA A 32 12.54 -21.99 -22.77
CA ALA A 32 13.15 -20.67 -22.96
C ALA A 32 12.12 -19.62 -23.42
N GLU A 33 11.21 -20.01 -24.30
CA GLU A 33 10.03 -19.23 -24.68
C GLU A 33 8.85 -19.67 -23.81
N LEU A 34 8.46 -18.86 -22.83
CA LEU A 34 7.46 -19.22 -21.83
C LEU A 34 6.08 -18.69 -22.21
N VAL A 35 5.18 -19.58 -22.60
CA VAL A 35 3.75 -19.25 -22.75
C VAL A 35 3.02 -19.71 -21.50
N ILE A 36 2.52 -18.77 -20.71
CA ILE A 36 1.72 -19.07 -19.52
C ILE A 36 0.28 -19.38 -19.99
N PRO A 37 -0.33 -20.51 -19.57
CA PRO A 37 -1.69 -20.84 -19.95
C PRO A 37 -2.70 -20.00 -19.16
N ASP A 38 -3.87 -19.77 -19.75
CA ASP A 38 -5.02 -19.09 -19.11
C ASP A 38 -5.71 -19.97 -18.05
N THR A 39 -5.50 -21.29 -18.14
CA THR A 39 -6.07 -22.31 -17.27
C THR A 39 -5.08 -23.45 -17.01
N ILE A 40 -5.14 -24.06 -15.82
CA ILE A 40 -4.39 -25.28 -15.49
C ILE A 40 -5.36 -26.23 -14.79
N ASN A 41 -5.55 -27.44 -15.34
CA ASN A 41 -6.47 -28.46 -14.80
C ASN A 41 -7.89 -27.92 -14.51
N GLY A 42 -8.40 -27.02 -15.36
CA GLY A 42 -9.71 -26.37 -15.21
C GLY A 42 -9.78 -25.21 -14.21
N TYR A 43 -8.67 -24.81 -13.60
CA TYR A 43 -8.57 -23.62 -12.75
C TYR A 43 -8.02 -22.44 -13.56
N SER A 44 -8.66 -21.26 -13.48
CA SER A 44 -8.16 -20.06 -14.18
C SER A 44 -6.88 -19.54 -13.55
N VAL A 45 -5.86 -19.31 -14.38
CA VAL A 45 -4.58 -18.74 -13.95
C VAL A 45 -4.74 -17.24 -13.81
N THR A 46 -4.94 -16.78 -12.58
CA THR A 46 -5.18 -15.37 -12.27
C THR A 46 -3.97 -14.65 -11.70
N SER A 47 -2.89 -15.37 -11.39
CA SER A 47 -1.70 -14.79 -10.75
C SER A 47 -0.41 -15.56 -11.05
N ILE A 48 0.70 -14.83 -11.03
CA ILE A 48 2.05 -15.37 -11.04
C ILE A 48 2.67 -15.13 -9.66
N GLY A 49 3.26 -16.17 -9.08
CA GLY A 49 3.82 -16.14 -7.72
C GLY A 49 5.11 -15.35 -7.58
N VAL A 50 5.44 -15.00 -6.34
CA VAL A 50 6.73 -14.39 -5.98
C VAL A 50 7.88 -15.30 -6.41
N ASN A 51 8.89 -14.73 -7.08
CA ASN A 51 10.06 -15.41 -7.65
C ASN A 51 9.75 -16.57 -8.64
N ALA A 52 8.51 -16.72 -9.13
CA ALA A 52 8.07 -17.94 -9.84
C ALA A 52 8.98 -18.39 -11.00
N PHE A 53 9.56 -17.45 -11.73
CA PHE A 53 10.46 -17.69 -12.86
C PHE A 53 11.79 -16.95 -12.72
N GLU A 54 12.22 -16.62 -11.49
CA GLU A 54 13.53 -16.00 -11.24
C GLU A 54 14.66 -16.92 -11.75
N GLN A 55 15.62 -16.37 -12.51
CA GLN A 55 16.82 -17.04 -13.01
C GLN A 55 16.56 -18.34 -13.80
N ASN A 56 15.49 -18.38 -14.62
CA ASN A 56 15.11 -19.54 -15.44
C ASN A 56 15.64 -19.49 -16.89
N GLU A 57 16.58 -18.57 -17.19
CA GLU A 57 17.20 -18.38 -18.51
C GLU A 57 16.25 -17.99 -19.66
N LEU A 58 15.01 -17.57 -19.34
CA LEU A 58 13.93 -17.31 -20.31
C LEU A 58 14.32 -16.23 -21.34
N THR A 59 13.99 -16.45 -22.62
CA THR A 59 14.20 -15.52 -23.73
C THR A 59 12.96 -14.71 -24.11
N SER A 60 11.76 -15.24 -23.86
CA SER A 60 10.50 -14.51 -24.01
C SER A 60 9.47 -15.00 -23.00
N VAL A 61 8.47 -14.15 -22.68
CA VAL A 61 7.28 -14.57 -21.94
C VAL A 61 6.00 -13.95 -22.51
N THR A 62 4.99 -14.80 -22.69
CA THR A 62 3.61 -14.43 -22.99
C THR A 62 2.77 -14.68 -21.74
N ILE A 63 2.19 -13.60 -21.21
CA ILE A 63 1.30 -13.63 -20.04
C ILE A 63 -0.14 -13.45 -20.55
N PRO A 64 -1.10 -14.35 -20.22
CA PRO A 64 -2.46 -14.28 -20.73
C PRO A 64 -3.32 -13.27 -19.96
N ASP A 65 -4.37 -12.76 -20.60
CA ASP A 65 -5.28 -11.75 -20.04
C ASP A 65 -6.00 -12.19 -18.75
N SER A 66 -6.02 -13.49 -18.44
CA SER A 66 -6.53 -13.98 -17.15
C SER A 66 -5.67 -13.55 -15.95
N VAL A 67 -4.38 -13.24 -16.15
CA VAL A 67 -3.43 -12.88 -15.07
C VAL A 67 -3.62 -11.43 -14.63
N ILE A 68 -4.21 -11.26 -13.45
CA ILE A 68 -4.48 -9.94 -12.84
C ILE A 68 -3.28 -9.45 -12.01
N SER A 69 -2.42 -10.37 -11.52
CA SER A 69 -1.33 -10.06 -10.60
C SER A 69 -0.03 -10.78 -10.94
N ILE A 70 1.09 -10.04 -10.92
CA ILE A 70 2.44 -10.57 -11.10
C ILE A 70 3.24 -10.36 -9.81
N GLY A 71 3.64 -11.46 -9.19
CA GLY A 71 4.36 -11.48 -7.92
C GLY A 71 5.73 -10.80 -7.98
N LEU A 72 6.18 -10.35 -6.80
CA LEU A 72 7.48 -9.69 -6.63
C LEU A 72 8.59 -10.55 -7.24
N ARG A 73 9.52 -9.92 -7.97
CA ARG A 73 10.67 -10.56 -8.64
C ARG A 73 10.34 -11.70 -9.62
N ALA A 74 9.09 -11.86 -10.07
CA ALA A 74 8.64 -13.05 -10.82
C ALA A 74 9.54 -13.44 -12.02
N PHE A 75 10.15 -12.48 -12.73
CA PHE A 75 11.01 -12.73 -13.90
C PHE A 75 12.44 -12.19 -13.75
N VAL A 76 12.94 -12.02 -12.52
CA VAL A 76 14.30 -11.51 -12.27
C VAL A 76 15.39 -12.35 -12.91
N GLY A 77 16.40 -11.71 -13.49
CA GLY A 77 17.65 -12.38 -13.88
C GLY A 77 17.51 -13.37 -15.03
N ASN A 78 16.58 -13.12 -15.96
CA ASN A 78 16.39 -13.91 -17.17
C ASN A 78 17.10 -13.26 -18.38
N GLN A 79 16.83 -13.80 -19.57
CA GLN A 79 17.39 -13.33 -20.84
C GLN A 79 16.33 -12.65 -21.72
N LEU A 80 15.22 -12.17 -21.13
CA LEU A 80 14.03 -11.76 -21.87
C LEU A 80 14.37 -10.67 -22.89
N THR A 81 14.14 -10.96 -24.18
CA THR A 81 14.22 -9.99 -25.29
C THR A 81 12.85 -9.44 -25.66
N SER A 82 11.77 -10.06 -25.21
CA SER A 82 10.40 -9.56 -25.32
C SER A 82 9.56 -9.99 -24.11
N VAL A 83 8.55 -9.18 -23.80
CA VAL A 83 7.50 -9.44 -22.82
C VAL A 83 6.20 -8.84 -23.33
N THR A 84 5.10 -9.59 -23.24
CA THR A 84 3.75 -9.04 -23.39
C THR A 84 3.13 -8.95 -22.00
N ILE A 85 2.82 -7.74 -21.57
CA ILE A 85 2.08 -7.46 -20.33
C ILE A 85 0.62 -7.24 -20.75
N PRO A 86 -0.36 -8.01 -20.23
CA PRO A 86 -1.74 -7.91 -20.64
C PRO A 86 -2.47 -6.75 -19.96
N ASP A 87 -3.56 -6.29 -20.58
CA ASP A 87 -4.36 -5.15 -20.10
C ASP A 87 -5.07 -5.41 -18.76
N SER A 88 -5.10 -6.64 -18.27
CA SER A 88 -5.60 -6.99 -16.93
C SER A 88 -4.62 -6.68 -15.79
N VAL A 89 -3.34 -6.41 -16.08
CA VAL A 89 -2.33 -6.09 -15.07
C VAL A 89 -2.42 -4.62 -14.68
N THR A 90 -2.97 -4.36 -13.49
CA THR A 90 -3.16 -2.99 -12.97
C THR A 90 -1.93 -2.41 -12.26
N SER A 91 -0.92 -3.22 -11.96
CA SER A 91 0.33 -2.81 -11.31
C SER A 91 1.50 -3.72 -11.67
N ILE A 92 2.69 -3.14 -11.81
CA ILE A 92 3.94 -3.87 -12.05
C ILE A 92 4.77 -3.80 -10.78
N GLY A 93 4.89 -4.91 -10.04
CA GLY A 93 5.50 -4.95 -8.71
C GLY A 93 7.02 -4.73 -8.65
N LEU A 94 7.55 -4.76 -7.41
CA LEU A 94 8.98 -4.69 -7.11
C LEU A 94 9.79 -5.69 -7.95
N GLN A 95 10.79 -5.17 -8.67
CA GLN A 95 11.79 -5.97 -9.41
C GLN A 95 11.24 -6.96 -10.45
N VAL A 96 9.96 -6.90 -10.86
CA VAL A 96 9.32 -7.97 -11.65
C VAL A 96 10.12 -8.40 -12.88
N PHE A 97 10.67 -7.45 -13.67
CA PHE A 97 11.50 -7.70 -14.85
C PHE A 97 12.96 -7.24 -14.68
N TRP A 98 13.45 -7.11 -13.44
CA TRP A 98 14.81 -6.64 -13.16
C TRP A 98 15.89 -7.59 -13.70
N ALA A 99 16.99 -7.02 -14.24
CA ALA A 99 18.13 -7.73 -14.82
C ALA A 99 17.72 -8.68 -15.98
N ASN A 100 17.26 -8.09 -17.09
CA ASN A 100 16.83 -8.80 -18.31
C ASN A 100 17.48 -8.17 -19.56
N GLN A 101 17.01 -8.50 -20.76
CA GLN A 101 17.60 -8.07 -22.03
C GLN A 101 16.65 -7.23 -22.91
N LEU A 102 15.55 -6.71 -22.34
CA LEU A 102 14.47 -6.05 -23.09
C LEU A 102 14.97 -4.81 -23.84
N PRO A 103 14.84 -4.72 -25.18
CA PRO A 103 15.21 -3.55 -25.97
C PRO A 103 14.12 -2.46 -25.97
N SER A 104 12.87 -2.87 -25.76
CA SER A 104 11.67 -2.05 -25.61
C SER A 104 10.69 -2.74 -24.65
N VAL A 105 9.71 -1.99 -24.17
CA VAL A 105 8.56 -2.53 -23.43
C VAL A 105 7.33 -1.69 -23.73
N THR A 106 6.19 -2.33 -23.92
CA THR A 106 4.87 -1.69 -23.92
C THR A 106 4.28 -1.81 -22.52
N ILE A 107 3.87 -0.70 -21.94
CA ILE A 107 3.20 -0.65 -20.64
C ILE A 107 1.71 -0.39 -20.93
N PRO A 108 0.79 -1.31 -20.56
CA PRO A 108 -0.64 -1.12 -20.79
C PRO A 108 -1.23 0.11 -20.09
N ASP A 109 -2.27 0.70 -20.69
CA ASP A 109 -2.97 1.86 -20.14
C ASP A 109 -3.70 1.55 -18.80
N SER A 110 -3.92 0.27 -18.49
CA SER A 110 -4.45 -0.18 -17.21
C SER A 110 -3.44 -0.14 -16.06
N VAL A 111 -2.15 -0.01 -16.35
CA VAL A 111 -1.09 0.04 -15.32
C VAL A 111 -1.16 1.37 -14.57
N THR A 112 -1.54 1.30 -13.31
CA THR A 112 -1.63 2.47 -12.42
C THR A 112 -0.35 2.75 -11.63
N SER A 113 0.53 1.75 -11.52
CA SER A 113 1.76 1.83 -10.73
C SER A 113 2.87 0.91 -11.24
N ILE A 114 4.11 1.42 -11.19
CA ILE A 114 5.34 0.73 -11.54
C ILE A 114 6.25 0.74 -10.31
N GLY A 115 6.59 -0.41 -9.76
CA GLY A 115 7.35 -0.56 -8.52
C GLY A 115 8.86 -0.32 -8.66
N ASP A 116 9.55 -0.27 -7.53
CA ASP A 116 11.00 -0.05 -7.49
C ASP A 116 11.73 -1.11 -8.34
N TYR A 117 12.76 -0.67 -9.08
CA TYR A 117 13.58 -1.51 -9.96
C TYR A 117 12.81 -2.36 -11.01
N ALA A 118 11.51 -2.16 -11.23
CA ALA A 118 10.64 -3.06 -12.01
C ALA A 118 11.19 -3.45 -13.39
N PHE A 119 11.83 -2.51 -14.09
CA PHE A 119 12.48 -2.68 -15.40
C PHE A 119 14.00 -2.37 -15.34
N GLY A 120 14.59 -2.33 -14.15
CA GLY A 120 16.00 -1.98 -14.00
C GLY A 120 16.94 -3.02 -14.61
N GLY A 121 18.09 -2.60 -15.13
CA GLY A 121 19.10 -3.50 -15.70
C GLY A 121 18.66 -4.20 -16.99
N ASN A 122 17.92 -3.50 -17.85
CA ASN A 122 17.50 -3.97 -19.17
C ASN A 122 18.30 -3.27 -20.29
N LYS A 123 17.84 -3.34 -21.55
CA LYS A 123 18.47 -2.70 -22.71
C LYS A 123 17.61 -1.58 -23.31
N LEU A 124 16.59 -1.10 -22.59
CA LEU A 124 15.60 -0.14 -23.09
C LEU A 124 16.27 1.14 -23.58
N THR A 125 15.93 1.59 -24.80
CA THR A 125 16.42 2.85 -25.40
C THR A 125 15.44 4.01 -25.25
N SER A 126 14.15 3.70 -25.18
CA SER A 126 13.05 4.63 -24.92
C SER A 126 12.00 3.94 -24.06
N VAL A 127 11.11 4.72 -23.43
CA VAL A 127 9.91 4.21 -22.76
C VAL A 127 8.79 5.24 -22.84
N ILE A 128 7.57 4.75 -23.05
CA ILE A 128 6.32 5.52 -22.97
C ILE A 128 5.65 5.15 -21.65
N ILE A 129 5.24 6.17 -20.89
CA ILE A 129 4.52 6.04 -19.63
C ILE A 129 3.06 6.46 -19.88
N PRO A 130 2.08 5.54 -19.78
CA PRO A 130 0.65 5.85 -19.90
C PRO A 130 0.16 6.91 -18.91
N ASP A 131 -0.94 7.56 -19.23
CA ASP A 131 -1.54 8.65 -18.43
C ASP A 131 -2.08 8.18 -17.07
N ASN A 132 -2.53 6.94 -16.98
CA ASN A 132 -3.00 6.31 -15.75
C ASN A 132 -1.89 5.91 -14.77
N VAL A 133 -0.61 5.97 -15.16
CA VAL A 133 0.51 5.66 -14.27
C VAL A 133 0.67 6.78 -13.23
N THR A 134 0.02 6.60 -12.09
CA THR A 134 0.09 7.55 -10.96
C THR A 134 1.33 7.38 -10.10
N SER A 135 2.05 6.26 -10.21
CA SER A 135 3.22 5.94 -9.37
C SER A 135 4.36 5.27 -10.14
N ILE A 136 5.60 5.75 -9.96
CA ILE A 136 6.83 5.12 -10.46
C ILE A 136 7.86 5.07 -9.33
N GLY A 137 8.26 3.86 -8.92
CA GLY A 137 9.17 3.62 -7.81
C GLY A 137 10.63 4.01 -8.04
N ASP A 138 11.44 3.85 -7.00
CA ASP A 138 12.88 4.16 -7.05
C ASP A 138 13.59 3.23 -8.05
N GLN A 139 14.47 3.81 -8.85
CA GLN A 139 15.30 3.11 -9.84
C GLN A 139 14.52 2.18 -10.80
N ALA A 140 13.21 2.39 -10.98
CA ALA A 140 12.32 1.56 -11.81
C ALA A 140 12.88 1.24 -13.21
N PHE A 141 13.57 2.19 -13.83
CA PHE A 141 14.21 2.07 -15.15
C PHE A 141 15.73 2.32 -15.10
N MET A 142 16.37 2.14 -13.94
CA MET A 142 17.83 2.31 -13.79
C MET A 142 18.62 1.28 -14.63
N LEU A 143 19.87 1.59 -15.02
CA LEU A 143 20.79 0.66 -15.71
C LEU A 143 20.28 0.12 -17.07
N ASN A 144 19.42 0.90 -17.74
CA ASN A 144 19.04 0.75 -19.13
C ASN A 144 19.96 1.57 -20.07
N LYS A 145 19.53 1.77 -21.31
CA LYS A 145 20.18 2.61 -22.33
C LYS A 145 19.29 3.81 -22.72
N LEU A 146 18.41 4.25 -21.83
CA LEU A 146 17.39 5.26 -22.13
C LEU A 146 18.04 6.56 -22.60
N THR A 147 17.66 7.03 -23.79
CA THR A 147 17.95 8.37 -24.31
C THR A 147 16.70 9.26 -24.28
N THR A 148 15.51 8.67 -24.38
CA THR A 148 14.22 9.37 -24.33
C THR A 148 13.24 8.74 -23.33
N VAL A 149 12.39 9.57 -22.74
CA VAL A 149 11.22 9.16 -21.93
C VAL A 149 10.04 10.02 -22.36
N HIS A 150 8.88 9.42 -22.59
CA HIS A 150 7.65 10.14 -22.93
C HIS A 150 6.54 9.82 -21.92
N PHE A 151 5.84 10.85 -21.43
CA PHE A 151 4.65 10.72 -20.58
C PHE A 151 3.40 11.11 -21.37
N VAL A 152 2.46 10.18 -21.51
CA VAL A 152 1.18 10.41 -22.21
C VAL A 152 0.25 11.30 -21.40
N GLY A 153 0.44 11.36 -20.07
CA GLY A 153 -0.38 12.18 -19.17
C GLY A 153 0.43 12.96 -18.13
N ASN A 154 -0.19 13.16 -16.97
CA ASN A 154 0.35 13.96 -15.88
C ASN A 154 1.60 13.32 -15.25
N ARG A 155 2.38 14.14 -14.52
CA ARG A 155 3.49 13.64 -13.69
C ARG A 155 2.97 12.58 -12.70
N PRO A 156 3.53 11.35 -12.66
CA PRO A 156 3.27 10.39 -11.59
C PRO A 156 3.70 10.96 -10.24
N ALA A 157 2.83 10.86 -9.22
CA ALA A 157 3.02 11.53 -7.93
C ALA A 157 4.33 11.11 -7.23
N THR A 158 4.64 9.81 -7.23
CA THR A 158 5.83 9.24 -6.57
C THR A 158 7.12 9.35 -7.38
N LEU A 159 7.12 10.02 -8.55
CA LEU A 159 8.24 10.01 -9.48
C LEU A 159 9.52 10.63 -8.88
N ASP A 160 10.47 9.77 -8.53
CA ASP A 160 11.78 10.13 -8.00
C ASP A 160 12.78 10.53 -9.10
N LYS A 161 13.83 11.28 -8.71
CA LYS A 161 14.93 11.69 -9.60
C LYS A 161 15.74 10.49 -10.13
N ALA A 162 15.82 9.40 -9.38
CA ALA A 162 16.58 8.19 -9.70
C ALA A 162 15.78 7.11 -10.43
N SER A 163 14.44 7.23 -10.52
CA SER A 163 13.58 6.27 -11.26
C SER A 163 14.07 6.00 -12.69
N PHE A 164 14.72 6.98 -13.31
CA PHE A 164 15.29 6.89 -14.67
C PHE A 164 16.83 7.07 -14.70
N TRP A 165 17.56 6.69 -13.65
CA TRP A 165 19.02 6.87 -13.59
C TRP A 165 19.80 5.93 -14.53
N ASN A 166 20.31 6.46 -15.65
CA ASN A 166 21.00 5.69 -16.69
C ASN A 166 22.41 6.22 -16.91
N LYS A 167 23.43 5.44 -16.52
CA LYS A 167 24.83 5.91 -16.55
C LYS A 167 25.34 6.06 -17.98
N ASP A 168 25.69 7.28 -18.39
CA ASP A 168 26.54 7.47 -19.56
C ASP A 168 27.95 6.92 -19.29
N LYS A 169 28.44 6.12 -20.25
CA LYS A 169 29.79 5.54 -20.23
C LYS A 169 30.88 6.59 -20.42
N LYS A 170 30.60 7.76 -21.01
CA LYS A 170 31.58 8.82 -21.26
C LYS A 170 31.66 9.87 -20.16
N HIS A 171 30.55 10.35 -19.62
CA HIS A 171 30.52 11.58 -18.82
C HIS A 171 30.08 11.43 -17.35
N ARG A 172 29.80 10.22 -16.83
CA ARG A 172 29.28 9.97 -15.46
C ARG A 172 27.91 10.63 -15.16
N THR A 173 27.30 11.30 -16.12
CA THR A 173 25.96 11.89 -16.07
C THR A 173 24.89 10.87 -16.44
N ASN A 174 23.61 11.27 -16.39
CA ASN A 174 22.55 10.49 -17.01
C ASN A 174 22.71 10.51 -18.55
N ALA A 175 22.37 9.40 -19.21
CA ALA A 175 22.40 9.21 -20.66
C ALA A 175 21.11 9.67 -21.36
N ILE A 176 20.05 9.94 -20.61
CA ILE A 176 18.82 10.55 -21.13
C ILE A 176 19.16 11.95 -21.63
N THR A 177 18.68 12.28 -22.83
CA THR A 177 18.88 13.59 -23.49
C THR A 177 17.59 14.34 -23.74
N ASN A 178 16.43 13.65 -23.73
CA ASN A 178 15.13 14.27 -23.92
C ASN A 178 14.07 13.61 -23.03
N ILE A 179 13.19 14.41 -22.46
CA ILE A 179 11.99 13.94 -21.76
C ILE A 179 10.83 14.80 -22.22
N THR A 180 9.76 14.18 -22.71
CA THR A 180 8.56 14.89 -23.18
C THR A 180 7.33 14.48 -22.41
N TYR A 181 6.33 15.35 -22.34
CA TYR A 181 5.01 15.03 -21.82
C TYR A 181 3.91 15.72 -22.63
N CYS A 182 2.74 15.10 -22.70
CA CYS A 182 1.54 15.70 -23.28
C CYS A 182 1.11 16.93 -22.46
N SER A 183 1.28 18.13 -23.03
CA SER A 183 1.01 19.37 -22.29
C SER A 183 -0.46 19.76 -22.33
N THR A 184 -1.18 19.45 -21.25
CA THR A 184 -2.35 20.23 -20.86
C THR A 184 -1.90 21.58 -20.27
N ALA A 185 -2.82 22.55 -20.16
CA ALA A 185 -2.51 23.97 -19.96
C ALA A 185 -1.75 24.34 -18.66
N SER A 186 -1.56 23.40 -17.71
CA SER A 186 -0.89 23.62 -16.43
C SER A 186 0.64 23.46 -16.45
N GLY A 187 1.23 22.99 -17.56
CA GLY A 187 2.67 22.69 -17.62
C GLY A 187 3.06 21.42 -16.85
N TRP A 188 4.34 21.10 -16.75
CA TRP A 188 4.85 19.95 -15.98
C TRP A 188 4.93 20.30 -14.48
N PRO A 189 4.12 19.70 -13.61
CA PRO A 189 4.09 20.06 -12.20
C PRO A 189 5.16 19.28 -11.42
N GLY A 190 6.42 19.68 -11.51
CA GLY A 190 7.46 19.14 -10.62
C GLY A 190 8.89 19.35 -11.07
N ALA A 191 9.82 18.80 -10.28
CA ALA A 191 11.26 18.93 -10.51
C ALA A 191 11.73 18.17 -11.77
N ALA A 192 12.87 18.61 -12.31
CA ALA A 192 13.60 17.93 -13.37
C ALA A 192 13.84 16.44 -13.04
N ILE A 193 13.51 15.56 -13.99
CA ILE A 193 13.83 14.14 -13.93
C ILE A 193 15.25 13.99 -14.49
N ALA A 194 16.14 13.22 -13.84
CA ALA A 194 17.51 13.03 -14.33
C ALA A 194 18.35 14.31 -14.55
N GLY A 195 17.89 15.48 -14.07
CA GLY A 195 18.49 16.79 -14.35
C GLY A 195 17.93 17.48 -15.61
N ILE A 196 16.99 16.86 -16.33
CA ILE A 196 16.29 17.40 -17.49
C ILE A 196 14.89 17.85 -17.09
N GLN A 197 14.52 19.07 -17.46
CA GLN A 197 13.13 19.53 -17.36
C GLN A 197 12.31 18.95 -18.51
N PRO A 198 11.20 18.24 -18.24
CA PRO A 198 10.36 17.70 -19.30
C PRO A 198 9.78 18.80 -20.19
N ALA A 199 9.87 18.61 -21.51
CA ALA A 199 9.34 19.51 -22.52
C ALA A 199 7.88 19.15 -22.84
N GLY A 200 7.01 20.16 -22.82
CA GLY A 200 5.62 19.99 -23.21
C GLY A 200 5.49 19.85 -24.73
N ILE A 201 4.73 18.86 -25.18
CA ILE A 201 4.35 18.69 -26.59
C ILE A 201 2.83 18.71 -26.73
N ALA A 202 2.35 19.16 -27.89
CA ALA A 202 0.92 19.27 -28.17
C ALA A 202 0.26 17.88 -28.18
N CYS A 203 -0.84 17.73 -27.44
CA CYS A 203 -1.61 16.49 -27.38
C CYS A 203 -2.46 16.33 -28.65
N GLY A 204 -2.30 15.25 -29.40
CA GLY A 204 -3.18 14.87 -30.50
C GLY A 204 -4.15 13.75 -30.11
N GLU A 205 -5.40 13.80 -30.60
CA GLU A 205 -6.42 12.77 -30.33
C GLU A 205 -6.14 11.41 -31.02
N ASN A 206 -5.04 11.30 -31.77
CA ASN A 206 -4.54 10.06 -32.38
C ASN A 206 -3.00 10.09 -32.38
N GLU A 207 -2.38 9.75 -31.25
CA GLU A 207 -0.95 9.36 -31.17
C GLU A 207 -0.85 7.83 -31.27
N PRO A 208 -0.76 7.24 -32.48
CA PRO A 208 -0.21 5.90 -32.61
C PRO A 208 1.28 5.95 -32.22
N SER A 209 1.81 4.82 -31.76
CA SER A 209 3.20 4.63 -31.33
C SER A 209 4.29 4.98 -32.36
N SER A 210 3.93 5.37 -33.58
CA SER A 210 4.85 5.69 -34.69
C SER A 210 5.63 6.99 -34.54
N TYR A 211 5.24 7.95 -33.69
CA TYR A 211 6.02 9.20 -33.53
C TYR A 211 7.34 9.02 -32.74
N LEU A 212 7.54 7.88 -32.08
CA LEU A 212 8.78 7.51 -31.39
C LEU A 212 9.51 6.30 -32.00
N PHE A 213 8.86 5.58 -32.91
CA PHE A 213 9.44 4.46 -33.65
C PHE A 213 9.30 4.72 -35.16
N GLY A 214 10.37 5.20 -35.78
CA GLY A 214 10.47 5.14 -37.24
C GLY A 214 10.35 3.67 -37.68
N GLU A 215 9.50 3.41 -38.67
CA GLU A 215 9.26 2.06 -39.18
C GLU A 215 10.59 1.40 -39.55
N LEU A 216 10.77 0.15 -39.10
CA LEU A 216 11.95 -0.66 -39.43
C LEU A 216 11.90 -1.09 -40.90
N GLY A 217 12.33 -0.18 -41.78
CA GLY A 217 12.72 -0.54 -43.14
C GLY A 217 13.86 -1.58 -43.11
N PRO A 218 13.88 -2.55 -44.03
CA PRO A 218 14.70 -3.78 -43.94
C PRO A 218 16.23 -3.59 -44.07
N SER A 219 16.77 -2.37 -43.95
CA SER A 219 18.19 -2.06 -44.08
C SER A 219 18.81 -1.20 -42.96
N GLY A 220 18.04 -0.77 -41.95
CA GLY A 220 18.59 -0.42 -40.63
C GLY A 220 19.59 0.76 -40.51
N GLU A 221 19.36 1.90 -41.20
CA GLU A 221 20.08 3.16 -40.91
C GLU A 221 19.12 4.31 -40.56
N VAL A 222 19.44 5.08 -39.52
CA VAL A 222 18.62 6.20 -39.01
C VAL A 222 19.11 7.53 -39.57
N LYS A 223 18.21 8.32 -40.17
CA LYS A 223 18.53 9.66 -40.71
C LYS A 223 17.50 10.71 -40.30
N ALA A 224 17.66 11.28 -39.10
CA ALA A 224 16.86 12.40 -38.62
C ALA A 224 17.67 13.30 -37.67
N LEU A 225 18.36 14.32 -38.23
CA LEU A 225 19.12 15.31 -37.44
C LEU A 225 19.29 16.63 -38.20
N MET A 226 18.18 17.32 -38.55
CA MET A 226 18.30 18.65 -39.19
C MET A 226 17.14 19.66 -39.04
N GLU A 227 16.11 19.48 -38.19
CA GLU A 227 14.99 20.46 -38.14
C GLU A 227 14.73 21.15 -36.79
N LEU A 228 15.24 20.65 -35.66
CA LEU A 228 14.94 21.24 -34.34
C LEU A 228 15.67 22.58 -34.03
N LYS A 229 16.45 23.12 -34.98
CA LYS A 229 17.32 24.29 -34.75
C LYS A 229 16.70 25.64 -35.11
N ALA A 230 15.44 25.66 -35.56
CA ALA A 230 14.76 26.86 -36.08
C ALA A 230 13.75 27.51 -35.12
N LEU A 231 13.58 26.98 -33.91
CA LEU A 231 12.57 27.42 -32.92
C LEU A 231 13.14 28.09 -31.67
N MET A 232 14.45 28.40 -31.64
CA MET A 232 15.15 28.96 -30.47
C MET A 232 15.82 30.32 -30.72
N GLU A 233 15.10 31.32 -31.24
CA GLU A 233 15.58 32.73 -31.23
C GLU A 233 14.49 33.75 -30.87
N LEU A 234 14.93 34.83 -30.19
CA LEU A 234 14.18 35.92 -29.53
C LEU A 234 13.51 35.51 -28.19
N THR A 235 13.56 36.26 -27.07
CA THR A 235 14.32 37.47 -26.65
C THR A 235 14.42 37.51 -25.10
N PRO A 236 15.35 38.26 -24.46
CA PRO A 236 15.62 38.13 -23.02
C PRO A 236 14.71 38.99 -22.11
N VAL A 237 14.33 38.46 -20.94
CA VAL A 237 13.71 39.22 -19.84
C VAL A 237 14.81 39.71 -18.89
N THR A 238 14.79 41.00 -18.55
CA THR A 238 15.80 41.67 -17.73
C THR A 238 15.50 41.60 -16.22
N ALA A 239 16.54 41.79 -15.41
CA ALA A 239 16.48 41.66 -13.96
C ALA A 239 15.67 42.78 -13.28
N ALA A 240 14.51 42.44 -12.70
CA ALA A 240 13.78 43.29 -11.76
C ALA A 240 12.73 42.53 -10.89
N GLU A 241 13.06 41.36 -10.31
CA GLU A 241 12.10 40.65 -9.42
C GLU A 241 12.78 39.73 -8.37
N GLN A 242 13.84 40.22 -7.70
CA GLN A 242 14.51 39.53 -6.58
C GLN A 242 14.44 40.32 -5.26
N VAL A 243 13.25 40.78 -4.82
CA VAL A 243 13.05 41.34 -3.47
C VAL A 243 11.66 41.02 -2.90
N GLU A 244 11.37 39.75 -2.55
CA GLU A 244 10.32 39.46 -1.54
C GLU A 244 10.43 38.08 -0.85
N ALA A 245 11.65 37.54 -0.70
CA ALA A 245 11.90 36.25 -0.05
C ALA A 245 12.47 36.38 1.38
N SER A 246 11.84 37.21 2.23
CA SER A 246 12.18 37.32 3.67
C SER A 246 11.11 38.09 4.46
N ASN A 247 10.04 37.41 4.91
CA ASN A 247 9.26 37.69 6.17
C ASN A 247 7.84 37.07 6.16
N GLN A 248 7.69 35.75 6.00
CA GLN A 248 6.46 35.03 6.42
C GLN A 248 6.79 33.67 7.05
N THR A 249 7.58 33.69 8.12
CA THR A 249 7.59 32.62 9.12
C THR A 249 6.85 33.13 10.36
N THR A 250 6.07 32.26 11.02
CA THR A 250 5.16 32.53 12.14
C THR A 250 3.72 32.94 11.76
N GLN A 251 2.75 32.25 12.36
CA GLN A 251 1.28 32.39 12.22
C GLN A 251 0.59 31.79 10.97
N MET A 252 0.69 30.46 10.80
CA MET A 252 -0.44 29.72 10.23
C MET A 252 -1.63 29.80 11.20
N ARG A 253 -2.56 30.74 10.96
CA ARG A 253 -3.91 30.64 11.54
C ARG A 253 -4.59 29.42 10.93
N ARG A 254 -4.90 28.40 11.75
CA ARG A 254 -5.71 27.25 11.34
C ARG A 254 -7.02 27.75 10.72
N LYS A 255 -7.28 27.43 9.45
CA LYS A 255 -8.66 27.42 8.95
C LYS A 255 -9.37 26.25 9.63
N THR A 256 -10.29 26.56 10.54
CA THR A 256 -11.26 25.59 11.06
C THR A 256 -12.45 25.58 10.11
N GLU A 257 -12.45 24.64 9.17
CA GLU A 257 -13.62 24.36 8.33
C GLU A 257 -14.62 23.53 9.17
N THR A 258 -15.89 23.94 9.18
CA THR A 258 -16.94 23.37 10.05
C THR A 258 -18.16 22.90 9.25
N THR A 259 -18.03 22.82 7.93
CA THR A 259 -19.09 22.40 7.02
C THR A 259 -18.93 20.91 6.71
N PRO A 260 -19.96 20.07 6.92
CA PRO A 260 -19.87 18.66 6.60
C PRO A 260 -20.07 18.39 5.08
N PRO A 261 -19.54 17.25 4.57
CA PRO A 261 -19.71 16.86 3.17
C PRO A 261 -21.16 16.80 2.68
N THR A 262 -21.38 17.03 1.39
CA THR A 262 -22.67 16.79 0.74
C THR A 262 -22.71 15.40 0.11
N ILE A 263 -23.67 14.55 0.51
CA ILE A 263 -23.86 13.20 -0.04
C ILE A 263 -25.00 13.19 -1.07
N THR A 264 -24.65 13.02 -2.34
CA THR A 264 -25.56 12.76 -3.45
C THR A 264 -25.55 11.26 -3.77
N LEU A 265 -26.71 10.68 -4.09
CA LEU A 265 -26.81 9.29 -4.56
C LEU A 265 -27.25 9.33 -6.02
N GLN A 266 -26.72 8.43 -6.85
CA GLN A 266 -27.33 8.18 -8.16
C GLN A 266 -28.72 7.55 -7.92
N ARG A 267 -29.70 7.86 -8.77
CA ARG A 267 -31.08 7.34 -8.61
C ARG A 267 -31.11 5.82 -8.81
N GLY A 268 -30.98 5.06 -7.72
CA GLY A 268 -31.15 3.62 -7.66
C GLY A 268 -32.59 3.21 -7.39
N VAL A 269 -32.94 1.98 -7.78
CA VAL A 269 -34.29 1.41 -7.61
C VAL A 269 -34.55 1.07 -6.15
N SER A 270 -35.67 1.53 -5.58
CA SER A 270 -36.04 1.28 -4.17
C SER A 270 -36.41 -0.19 -3.87
N ILE A 271 -36.63 -0.98 -4.91
CA ILE A 271 -36.98 -2.41 -4.87
C ILE A 271 -35.95 -3.18 -5.71
N VAL A 272 -35.39 -4.25 -5.16
CA VAL A 272 -34.32 -5.04 -5.79
C VAL A 272 -34.54 -6.53 -5.58
N SER A 273 -34.21 -7.36 -6.57
CA SER A 273 -34.39 -8.82 -6.49
C SER A 273 -33.14 -9.56 -6.00
N THR A 274 -31.95 -9.00 -6.22
CA THR A 274 -30.67 -9.63 -5.90
C THR A 274 -30.29 -9.51 -4.42
N ALA A 275 -29.56 -10.52 -3.91
CA ALA A 275 -28.99 -10.48 -2.56
C ALA A 275 -27.82 -9.48 -2.47
N ARG A 276 -26.96 -9.44 -3.48
CA ARG A 276 -25.89 -8.43 -3.59
C ARG A 276 -26.43 -7.22 -4.35
N HIS A 277 -26.17 -6.03 -3.83
CA HIS A 277 -26.49 -4.77 -4.45
C HIS A 277 -25.32 -3.80 -4.27
N THR A 278 -25.14 -2.85 -5.18
CA THR A 278 -24.04 -1.87 -5.10
C THR A 278 -24.64 -0.49 -4.93
N VAL A 279 -24.26 0.19 -3.86
CA VAL A 279 -24.64 1.58 -3.60
C VAL A 279 -23.66 2.48 -4.34
N TYR A 280 -24.19 3.39 -5.17
CA TYR A 280 -23.41 4.37 -5.93
C TYR A 280 -23.82 5.79 -5.54
N GLY A 281 -22.84 6.66 -5.34
CA GLY A 281 -23.08 8.06 -5.05
C GLY A 281 -21.85 8.94 -5.24
N GLN A 282 -21.97 10.18 -4.80
CA GLN A 282 -20.90 11.16 -4.77
C GLN A 282 -20.95 11.90 -3.43
N ALA A 283 -19.82 12.00 -2.75
CA ALA A 283 -19.63 12.84 -1.59
C ALA A 283 -18.65 13.97 -1.95
N ILE A 284 -19.06 15.21 -1.73
CA ILE A 284 -18.27 16.40 -2.09
C ILE A 284 -18.10 17.28 -0.86
N ASP A 285 -16.89 17.79 -0.66
CA ASP A 285 -16.57 18.79 0.36
C ASP A 285 -15.47 19.73 -0.18
N PRO A 286 -15.45 21.04 0.12
CA PRO A 286 -14.42 21.96 -0.36
C PRO A 286 -13.00 21.64 0.14
N SER A 287 -12.87 21.04 1.33
CA SER A 287 -11.59 20.49 1.82
C SER A 287 -11.20 19.17 1.13
N GLY A 288 -12.18 18.51 0.52
CA GLY A 288 -12.12 17.14 0.01
C GLY A 288 -12.66 16.13 1.02
N VAL A 289 -13.34 15.10 0.51
CA VAL A 289 -13.86 14.01 1.35
C VAL A 289 -12.73 13.03 1.67
N ALA A 290 -12.48 12.79 2.95
CA ALA A 290 -11.47 11.84 3.41
C ALA A 290 -11.96 10.38 3.32
N ILE A 291 -13.27 10.16 3.52
CA ILE A 291 -13.90 8.85 3.44
C ILE A 291 -15.41 8.94 3.16
N VAL A 292 -15.94 7.93 2.44
CA VAL A 292 -17.34 7.50 2.55
C VAL A 292 -17.42 6.06 3.10
N GLU A 293 -18.36 5.80 4.00
CA GLU A 293 -18.74 4.49 4.52
C GLU A 293 -20.17 4.14 4.11
N VAL A 294 -20.46 2.85 3.93
CA VAL A 294 -21.82 2.30 3.78
C VAL A 294 -21.99 1.15 4.76
N ASN A 295 -22.96 1.28 5.68
CA ASN A 295 -23.16 0.37 6.82
C ASN A 295 -21.89 0.12 7.65
N GLY A 296 -21.07 1.16 7.86
CA GLY A 296 -19.82 1.09 8.64
C GLY A 296 -18.65 0.41 7.91
N LYS A 297 -18.77 0.08 6.63
CA LYS A 297 -17.67 -0.41 5.77
C LYS A 297 -17.25 0.70 4.80
N GLU A 298 -15.93 0.92 4.65
CA GLU A 298 -15.39 1.93 3.73
C GLU A 298 -15.78 1.63 2.28
N ALA A 299 -16.30 2.64 1.58
CA ALA A 299 -16.64 2.59 0.17
C ALA A 299 -15.42 2.93 -0.70
N THR A 300 -15.38 2.43 -1.93
CA THR A 300 -14.34 2.83 -2.89
C THR A 300 -14.54 4.30 -3.29
N LEU A 301 -13.77 5.22 -2.72
CA LEU A 301 -13.82 6.65 -3.04
C LEU A 301 -12.77 7.03 -4.10
N ASP A 302 -13.18 7.80 -5.12
CA ASP A 302 -12.32 8.41 -6.15
C ASP A 302 -11.99 9.89 -5.87
N SER A 303 -11.10 10.49 -6.67
CA SER A 303 -10.67 11.89 -6.52
C SER A 303 -11.73 12.94 -6.89
N LYS A 304 -12.83 12.54 -7.53
CA LYS A 304 -14.00 13.38 -7.85
C LYS A 304 -15.11 13.22 -6.79
N GLY A 305 -14.85 12.47 -5.72
CA GLY A 305 -15.79 12.20 -4.65
C GLY A 305 -16.80 11.09 -4.95
N ASN A 306 -16.72 10.42 -6.11
CA ASN A 306 -17.64 9.30 -6.40
C ASN A 306 -17.29 8.11 -5.50
N PHE A 307 -18.32 7.47 -4.95
CA PHE A 307 -18.16 6.30 -4.11
C PHE A 307 -19.00 5.11 -4.58
N THR A 308 -18.47 3.91 -4.40
CA THR A 308 -19.20 2.65 -4.62
C THR A 308 -19.02 1.71 -3.44
N ALA A 309 -20.07 0.99 -3.03
CA ALA A 309 -20.00 0.00 -1.96
C ALA A 309 -20.92 -1.18 -2.24
N ASN A 310 -20.37 -2.40 -2.18
CA ASN A 310 -21.13 -3.63 -2.30
C ASN A 310 -21.75 -3.99 -0.95
N ILE A 311 -23.07 -4.15 -0.91
CA ILE A 311 -23.87 -4.51 0.26
C ILE A 311 -24.62 -5.82 0.04
N LEU A 312 -24.94 -6.51 1.13
CA LEU A 312 -25.78 -7.70 1.14
C LEU A 312 -27.15 -7.36 1.74
N LEU A 313 -28.22 -7.72 1.04
CA LEU A 313 -29.61 -7.43 1.37
C LEU A 313 -30.36 -8.70 1.77
N THR A 314 -31.03 -8.64 2.92
CA THR A 314 -31.99 -9.65 3.38
C THR A 314 -33.35 -9.45 2.69
N PRO A 315 -34.17 -10.49 2.48
CA PRO A 315 -35.54 -10.33 1.98
C PRO A 315 -36.36 -9.42 2.91
N GLY A 316 -37.11 -8.47 2.36
CA GLY A 316 -37.78 -7.41 3.11
C GLY A 316 -37.03 -6.09 3.13
N SER A 317 -37.30 -5.25 4.13
CA SER A 317 -36.76 -3.89 4.23
C SER A 317 -35.37 -3.87 4.85
N ASN A 318 -34.41 -3.23 4.17
CA ASN A 318 -33.03 -3.06 4.65
C ASN A 318 -32.74 -1.55 4.78
N SER A 319 -32.34 -1.11 5.98
CA SER A 319 -31.86 0.26 6.21
C SER A 319 -30.38 0.34 5.88
N ILE A 320 -30.00 1.25 4.98
CA ILE A 320 -28.63 1.45 4.54
C ILE A 320 -28.18 2.85 4.94
N GLN A 321 -27.17 2.93 5.81
CA GLN A 321 -26.59 4.19 6.28
C GLN A 321 -25.31 4.49 5.50
N ILE A 322 -25.27 5.63 4.82
CA ILE A 322 -24.06 6.19 4.21
C ILE A 322 -23.52 7.29 5.13
N VAL A 323 -22.22 7.27 5.43
CA VAL A 323 -21.53 8.31 6.22
C VAL A 323 -20.38 8.86 5.39
N ALA A 324 -20.31 10.18 5.19
CA ALA A 324 -19.18 10.84 4.56
C ALA A 324 -18.49 11.76 5.55
N ILE A 325 -17.15 11.79 5.53
CA ILE A 325 -16.34 12.58 6.46
C ILE A 325 -15.28 13.35 5.68
N ASP A 326 -15.13 14.64 5.94
CA ASP A 326 -14.12 15.51 5.33
C ASP A 326 -12.73 15.35 5.98
N LYS A 327 -11.76 16.17 5.57
CA LYS A 327 -10.41 16.20 6.15
C LYS A 327 -10.30 16.89 7.51
N TYR A 328 -11.36 17.56 7.97
CA TYR A 328 -11.45 18.27 9.24
C TYR A 328 -12.39 17.58 10.25
N GLU A 329 -12.74 16.32 9.97
CA GLU A 329 -13.58 15.43 10.78
C GLU A 329 -15.10 15.78 10.81
N ASN A 330 -15.56 16.75 10.00
CA ASN A 330 -16.98 17.06 9.85
C ASN A 330 -17.71 15.90 9.13
N GLN A 331 -18.86 15.49 9.66
CA GLN A 331 -19.59 14.30 9.19
C GLN A 331 -20.94 14.63 8.60
N ALA A 332 -21.28 13.96 7.50
CA ALA A 332 -22.62 13.89 6.96
C ALA A 332 -23.13 12.44 6.98
N ILE A 333 -24.41 12.26 7.31
CA ILE A 333 -25.07 10.95 7.36
C ILE A 333 -26.29 10.99 6.46
N LYS A 334 -26.45 9.96 5.62
CA LYS A 334 -27.59 9.79 4.73
C LYS A 334 -28.08 8.36 4.76
N THR A 335 -29.30 8.17 5.24
CA THR A 335 -29.94 6.84 5.32
C THR A 335 -30.91 6.66 4.15
N ILE A 336 -30.88 5.48 3.51
CA ILE A 336 -31.86 5.04 2.53
C ILE A 336 -32.47 3.70 2.97
N VAL A 337 -33.63 3.36 2.39
CA VAL A 337 -34.27 2.06 2.60
C VAL A 337 -34.37 1.34 1.26
N LEU A 338 -33.86 0.11 1.21
CA LEU A 338 -33.95 -0.78 0.05
C LEU A 338 -34.78 -2.00 0.41
N THR A 339 -35.84 -2.26 -0.35
CA THR A 339 -36.70 -3.43 -0.16
C THR A 339 -36.27 -4.54 -1.10
N ARG A 340 -35.98 -5.74 -0.58
CA ARG A 340 -35.68 -6.91 -1.38
C ARG A 340 -36.87 -7.85 -1.51
N GLU A 341 -37.19 -8.26 -2.72
CA GLU A 341 -38.30 -9.19 -2.99
C GLU A 341 -38.04 -10.62 -2.47
N GLN A 342 -39.10 -11.34 -2.09
CA GLN A 342 -39.01 -12.72 -1.61
C GLN A 342 -38.94 -13.73 -2.78
N GLY A 343 -37.71 -14.10 -3.16
CA GLY A 343 -37.47 -15.34 -3.91
C GLY A 343 -37.62 -16.58 -3.01
N GLN A 344 -37.90 -17.75 -3.60
CA GLN A 344 -38.15 -18.99 -2.87
C GLN A 344 -37.01 -19.36 -1.90
N THR A 345 -37.39 -20.00 -0.79
CA THR A 345 -36.53 -20.25 0.38
C THR A 345 -35.35 -21.17 0.10
N ALA A 346 -34.19 -20.60 -0.22
CA ALA A 346 -32.99 -21.03 0.48
C ALA A 346 -33.16 -20.61 1.95
N SER A 347 -33.13 -21.56 2.88
CA SER A 347 -33.06 -21.23 4.30
C SER A 347 -31.82 -20.36 4.50
N ALA A 348 -32.01 -19.11 4.96
CA ALA A 348 -30.89 -18.36 5.50
C ALA A 348 -30.23 -19.27 6.55
N PRO A 349 -28.90 -19.49 6.50
CA PRO A 349 -28.20 -20.02 7.65
C PRO A 349 -28.63 -19.14 8.81
N ARG A 350 -29.26 -19.72 9.84
CA ARG A 350 -29.40 -19.01 11.10
C ARG A 350 -27.97 -18.57 11.43
N PRO A 351 -27.68 -17.28 11.66
CA PRO A 351 -26.36 -16.91 12.12
C PRO A 351 -26.16 -17.66 13.42
N ILE A 352 -25.31 -18.68 13.38
CA ILE A 352 -24.85 -19.34 14.57
C ILE A 352 -24.05 -18.24 15.25
N GLN A 353 -24.64 -17.62 16.28
CA GLN A 353 -23.92 -16.78 17.22
C GLN A 353 -23.00 -17.70 18.02
N GLN A 354 -21.94 -18.19 17.35
CA GLN A 354 -20.80 -18.79 17.99
C GLN A 354 -20.16 -17.67 18.80
N THR A 355 -20.39 -17.74 20.11
CA THR A 355 -19.66 -16.99 21.11
C THR A 355 -18.21 -17.46 21.06
N LEU A 356 -17.32 -16.61 20.55
CA LEU A 356 -15.89 -16.87 20.52
C LEU A 356 -15.42 -17.04 21.98
N ASN A 357 -14.99 -18.24 22.36
CA ASN A 357 -14.54 -18.51 23.73
C ASN A 357 -13.08 -18.05 23.87
N THR A 358 -12.89 -16.76 24.13
CA THR A 358 -11.57 -16.13 24.22
C THR A 358 -11.01 -16.18 25.64
N GLY A 359 -9.69 -16.35 25.78
CA GLY A 359 -9.01 -16.04 27.03
C GLY A 359 -8.90 -14.53 27.29
N LYS A 360 -8.02 -14.11 28.21
CA LYS A 360 -7.93 -12.72 28.65
C LYS A 360 -7.33 -11.80 27.59
N TYR A 361 -7.62 -10.50 27.69
CA TYR A 361 -7.03 -9.47 26.84
C TYR A 361 -6.17 -8.53 27.68
N HIS A 362 -4.87 -8.57 27.42
CA HIS A 362 -3.84 -7.76 28.06
C HIS A 362 -3.33 -6.70 27.08
N ALA A 363 -2.92 -5.54 27.59
CA ALA A 363 -2.21 -4.57 26.77
C ALA A 363 -1.04 -3.90 27.48
N LEU A 364 0.06 -3.72 26.73
CA LEU A 364 1.16 -2.83 27.08
C LEU A 364 1.14 -1.65 26.14
N ILE A 365 0.92 -0.46 26.68
CA ILE A 365 0.79 0.77 25.91
C ILE A 365 1.93 1.69 26.32
N ILE A 366 2.73 2.14 25.36
CA ILE A 366 3.92 2.96 25.56
C ILE A 366 3.74 4.24 24.75
N GLY A 367 3.83 5.39 25.40
CA GLY A 367 3.95 6.69 24.75
C GLY A 367 5.20 7.39 25.26
N VAL A 368 6.16 7.69 24.37
CA VAL A 368 7.40 8.39 24.72
C VAL A 368 7.34 9.82 24.19
N GLU A 369 7.14 10.77 25.10
CA GLU A 369 6.94 12.19 24.78
C GLU A 369 8.16 13.02 25.21
N ASP A 370 8.61 12.85 26.47
CA ASP A 370 9.74 13.55 27.07
C ASP A 370 11.03 12.73 26.97
N TYR A 371 12.13 13.33 26.48
CA TYR A 371 13.46 12.72 26.40
C TYR A 371 14.43 13.45 27.33
N GLN A 372 15.18 12.69 28.13
CA GLN A 372 16.06 13.20 29.19
C GLN A 372 17.33 13.89 28.67
N HIS A 373 17.49 13.98 27.35
CA HIS A 373 18.72 14.42 26.70
C HIS A 373 18.42 15.20 25.41
N ASP A 374 18.78 16.49 25.41
CA ASP A 374 18.64 17.50 24.33
C ASP A 374 19.12 17.06 22.93
N SER A 375 19.78 15.90 22.82
CA SER A 375 20.15 15.24 21.57
C SER A 375 18.97 14.60 20.81
N ILE A 376 17.81 14.47 21.44
CA ILE A 376 16.56 13.99 20.85
C ILE A 376 15.48 15.01 21.24
N GLU A 377 14.74 15.52 20.25
CA GLU A 377 13.68 16.51 20.47
C GLU A 377 12.45 15.85 21.11
N ASP A 378 11.83 16.53 22.07
CA ASP A 378 10.55 16.10 22.67
C ASP A 378 9.42 16.10 21.62
N LEU A 379 8.42 15.25 21.85
CA LEU A 379 7.20 15.17 21.05
C LEU A 379 6.02 15.79 21.81
N ALA A 380 4.83 15.90 21.19
CA ALA A 380 3.67 16.60 21.78
C ALA A 380 2.33 15.83 21.83
N GLU A 381 2.23 14.67 21.18
CA GLU A 381 1.01 13.83 21.19
C GLU A 381 1.20 12.32 21.50
N PRO A 382 2.40 11.68 21.50
CA PRO A 382 2.51 10.22 21.75
C PRO A 382 1.84 9.72 23.03
N LEU A 383 1.93 10.46 24.14
CA LEU A 383 1.29 10.04 25.39
C LEU A 383 -0.24 10.18 25.32
N LYS A 384 -0.72 11.23 24.65
CA LYS A 384 -2.14 11.47 24.40
C LYS A 384 -2.75 10.41 23.48
N ASP A 385 -2.02 9.98 22.46
CA ASP A 385 -2.42 8.89 21.56
C ASP A 385 -2.42 7.52 22.26
N ALA A 386 -1.40 7.23 23.07
CA ALA A 386 -1.37 6.08 23.97
C ALA A 386 -2.60 6.08 24.94
N GLN A 387 -2.97 7.23 25.49
CA GLN A 387 -4.16 7.37 26.33
C GLN A 387 -5.48 7.12 25.57
N LYS A 388 -5.63 7.62 24.33
CA LYS A 388 -6.80 7.32 23.49
C LYS A 388 -6.95 5.82 23.24
N VAL A 389 -5.85 5.15 22.85
CA VAL A 389 -5.83 3.69 22.64
C VAL A 389 -6.24 2.97 23.92
N LYS A 390 -5.65 3.31 25.07
CA LYS A 390 -6.02 2.74 26.37
C LYS A 390 -7.52 2.85 26.65
N GLN A 391 -8.08 4.05 26.50
CA GLN A 391 -9.50 4.30 26.76
C GLN A 391 -10.40 3.47 25.85
N ILE A 392 -10.09 3.34 24.56
CA ILE A 392 -10.90 2.57 23.61
C ILE A 392 -10.85 1.08 23.94
N LEU A 393 -9.68 0.52 24.24
CA LEU A 393 -9.56 -0.89 24.67
C LEU A 393 -10.35 -1.14 25.96
N GLN A 394 -10.27 -0.22 26.93
CA GLN A 394 -10.94 -0.33 28.24
C GLN A 394 -12.42 0.03 28.26
N ASN A 395 -12.97 0.69 27.23
CA ASN A 395 -14.37 1.10 27.17
C ASN A 395 -15.18 0.33 26.12
N THR A 396 -14.62 0.12 24.93
CA THR A 396 -15.30 -0.47 23.76
C THR A 396 -15.06 -1.98 23.62
N TYR A 397 -13.92 -2.48 24.11
CA TYR A 397 -13.48 -3.87 23.93
C TYR A 397 -13.32 -4.63 25.27
N THR A 398 -13.18 -5.95 25.23
CA THR A 398 -13.18 -6.84 26.41
C THR A 398 -11.92 -6.78 27.30
N PHE A 399 -11.04 -5.80 27.13
CA PHE A 399 -9.85 -5.64 27.98
C PHE A 399 -10.25 -5.23 29.40
N ASP A 400 -9.74 -5.96 30.41
CA ASP A 400 -9.93 -5.61 31.81
C ASP A 400 -8.97 -4.46 32.19
N PRO A 401 -9.42 -3.40 32.90
CA PRO A 401 -8.54 -2.30 33.27
C PRO A 401 -7.28 -2.69 34.07
N ARG A 402 -7.30 -3.84 34.78
CA ARG A 402 -6.17 -4.38 35.54
C ARG A 402 -5.10 -5.02 34.65
N ASP A 403 -5.49 -5.46 33.47
CA ASP A 403 -4.66 -6.17 32.49
C ASP A 403 -4.08 -5.21 31.41
N VAL A 404 -4.35 -3.90 31.52
CA VAL A 404 -3.88 -2.85 30.60
C VAL A 404 -2.91 -1.88 31.30
N ARG A 405 -1.62 -2.02 30.99
CA ARG A 405 -0.52 -1.16 31.48
C ARG A 405 -0.27 -0.01 30.51
N LEU A 406 -0.12 1.21 31.05
CA LEU A 406 0.39 2.37 30.33
C LEU A 406 1.75 2.74 30.93
N LEU A 407 2.75 2.93 30.09
CA LEU A 407 4.05 3.51 30.43
C LEU A 407 4.16 4.88 29.74
N SER A 408 4.39 5.93 30.53
CA SER A 408 4.48 7.32 30.09
C SER A 408 5.93 7.77 30.12
N SER A 409 6.50 8.15 28.97
CA SER A 409 7.91 8.49 28.79
C SER A 409 8.89 7.54 29.52
N PRO A 410 8.72 6.20 29.40
CA PRO A 410 9.51 5.24 30.15
C PRO A 410 10.96 5.16 29.65
N LYS A 411 11.84 4.81 30.58
CA LYS A 411 13.22 4.43 30.30
C LYS A 411 13.33 3.05 29.66
N ARG A 412 14.52 2.75 29.14
CA ARG A 412 14.84 1.47 28.51
C ARG A 412 14.65 0.26 29.43
N ASP A 413 15.02 0.38 30.70
CA ASP A 413 14.83 -0.67 31.71
C ASP A 413 13.34 -0.90 32.00
N GLU A 414 12.57 0.17 32.24
CA GLU A 414 11.12 0.08 32.49
C GLU A 414 10.33 -0.61 31.37
N ILE A 415 10.70 -0.41 30.10
CA ILE A 415 10.10 -1.12 28.95
C ILE A 415 10.47 -2.61 29.00
N LEU A 416 11.73 -2.94 29.25
CA LEU A 416 12.23 -4.32 29.23
C LEU A 416 11.72 -5.14 30.42
N ASP A 417 11.67 -4.56 31.63
CA ASP A 417 11.11 -5.19 32.83
C ASP A 417 9.63 -5.58 32.63
N GLU A 418 8.86 -4.74 31.93
CA GLU A 418 7.45 -5.04 31.64
C GLU A 418 7.29 -6.08 30.52
N LEU A 419 8.20 -6.13 29.54
CA LEU A 419 8.27 -7.22 28.54
C LEU A 419 8.68 -8.56 29.17
N ASP A 420 9.67 -8.56 30.07
CA ASP A 420 10.05 -9.71 30.91
C ASP A 420 8.84 -10.17 31.75
N ARG A 421 8.13 -9.24 32.40
CA ARG A 421 6.92 -9.55 33.16
C ARG A 421 5.86 -10.22 32.29
N LEU A 422 5.58 -9.71 31.09
CA LEU A 422 4.63 -10.31 30.16
C LEU A 422 5.07 -11.71 29.72
N SER A 423 6.35 -11.90 29.40
CA SER A 423 6.91 -13.19 28.98
C SER A 423 6.83 -14.26 30.09
N ASN A 424 6.85 -13.84 31.36
CA ASN A 424 6.76 -14.72 32.53
C ASN A 424 5.31 -14.96 33.02
N THR A 425 4.34 -14.12 32.64
CA THR A 425 2.97 -14.17 33.20
C THR A 425 1.88 -14.61 32.23
N LEU A 426 2.04 -14.41 30.92
CA LEU A 426 1.02 -14.76 29.93
C LEU A 426 1.02 -16.26 29.58
N THR A 427 -0.16 -16.76 29.18
CA THR A 427 -0.39 -18.16 28.81
C THR A 427 -0.94 -18.28 27.38
N GLU A 428 -0.92 -19.50 26.82
CA GLU A 428 -1.42 -19.85 25.48
C GLU A 428 -2.93 -19.62 25.26
N GLN A 429 -3.65 -19.15 26.28
CA GLN A 429 -5.05 -18.73 26.16
C GLN A 429 -5.21 -17.20 26.07
N ASP A 430 -4.21 -16.45 26.52
CA ASP A 430 -4.28 -15.00 26.66
C ASP A 430 -3.94 -14.28 25.35
N ASN A 431 -4.40 -13.05 25.20
CA ASN A 431 -4.27 -12.23 24.00
C ASN A 431 -3.55 -10.93 24.40
N LEU A 432 -2.47 -10.56 23.70
CA LEU A 432 -1.65 -9.39 24.01
C LEU A 432 -1.69 -8.35 22.89
N LEU A 433 -1.98 -7.09 23.24
CA LEU A 433 -1.73 -5.94 22.38
C LEU A 433 -0.53 -5.15 22.93
N ILE A 434 0.48 -4.88 22.11
CA ILE A 434 1.54 -3.92 22.43
C ILE A 434 1.33 -2.69 21.55
N PHE A 435 1.23 -1.51 22.14
CA PHE A 435 1.20 -0.23 21.43
C PHE A 435 2.44 0.58 21.77
N TYR A 436 3.11 1.14 20.78
CA TYR A 436 4.22 2.08 20.94
C TYR A 436 4.02 3.30 20.05
N ALA A 437 4.09 4.49 20.64
CA ALA A 437 4.25 5.77 19.94
C ALA A 437 5.44 6.53 20.53
N GLY A 438 6.27 7.12 19.67
CA GLY A 438 7.49 7.81 20.06
C GLY A 438 8.56 7.74 18.97
N HIS A 439 9.74 8.30 19.24
CA HIS A 439 10.83 8.30 18.26
C HIS A 439 11.35 6.88 17.97
N GLY A 440 11.94 6.74 16.78
CA GLY A 440 12.65 5.55 16.35
C GLY A 440 13.79 5.88 15.39
N TYR A 441 14.79 5.00 15.32
CA TYR A 441 15.99 5.18 14.50
C TYR A 441 16.24 3.99 13.56
N TRP A 442 16.87 4.25 12.41
CA TRP A 442 17.29 3.24 11.44
C TRP A 442 18.75 3.29 11.18
N ASP A 443 19.35 2.12 11.30
CA ASP A 443 20.65 1.87 10.74
C ASP A 443 20.47 1.34 9.31
N PRO A 444 20.60 2.17 8.25
CA PRO A 444 20.48 1.72 6.87
C PRO A 444 21.61 0.78 6.45
N LYS A 445 22.74 0.76 7.18
CA LYS A 445 23.87 -0.14 6.90
C LYS A 445 23.53 -1.56 7.34
N ASN A 446 22.92 -1.69 8.53
CA ASN A 446 22.53 -2.98 9.11
C ASN A 446 21.06 -3.36 8.85
N LYS A 447 20.28 -2.49 8.19
CA LYS A 447 18.83 -2.65 7.93
C LYS A 447 18.02 -2.94 9.19
N GLN A 448 18.38 -2.26 10.28
CA GLN A 448 17.86 -2.51 11.63
C GLN A 448 17.14 -1.27 12.17
N GLY A 449 15.88 -1.45 12.59
CA GLY A 449 15.10 -0.44 13.32
C GLY A 449 15.35 -0.51 14.82
N TYR A 450 15.18 0.63 15.48
CA TYR A 450 15.32 0.80 16.93
C TYR A 450 14.22 1.71 17.47
N TRP A 451 13.68 1.37 18.63
CA TRP A 451 12.83 2.23 19.44
C TRP A 451 13.71 3.06 20.39
N LEU A 452 13.28 4.28 20.69
CA LEU A 452 14.01 5.26 21.50
C LEU A 452 13.22 5.53 22.80
N PRO A 453 13.62 4.93 23.94
CA PRO A 453 13.06 5.24 25.26
C PRO A 453 13.45 6.66 25.74
N SER A 454 12.89 7.14 26.84
CA SER A 454 13.15 8.52 27.32
C SER A 454 14.59 8.77 27.76
N ASP A 455 15.38 7.75 28.11
CA ASP A 455 16.82 7.85 28.42
C ASP A 455 17.73 7.63 27.19
N ALA A 456 17.16 7.56 25.99
CA ALA A 456 17.92 7.46 24.75
C ALA A 456 18.81 8.69 24.51
N ARG A 457 19.93 8.46 23.81
CA ARG A 457 20.83 9.50 23.31
C ARG A 457 21.10 9.30 21.83
N GLU A 458 21.23 10.39 21.10
CA GLU A 458 21.66 10.33 19.70
C GLU A 458 23.00 9.58 19.57
N ASN A 459 23.16 8.82 18.48
CA ASN A 459 24.34 8.02 18.17
C ASN A 459 24.75 6.95 19.22
N ARG A 460 23.97 6.70 20.29
CA ARG A 460 24.31 5.78 21.39
C ARG A 460 23.42 4.54 21.44
N ARG A 461 23.56 3.65 20.44
CA ARG A 461 22.80 2.39 20.24
C ARG A 461 22.53 1.52 21.48
N ARG A 462 23.38 1.56 22.51
CA ARG A 462 23.17 0.81 23.77
C ARG A 462 21.99 1.32 24.61
N ASP A 463 21.55 2.55 24.39
CA ASP A 463 20.42 3.18 25.09
C ASP A 463 19.10 2.99 24.30
N TRP A 464 19.14 2.26 23.18
CA TRP A 464 17.99 2.02 22.32
C TRP A 464 17.52 0.56 22.46
N ILE A 465 16.31 0.26 21.97
CA ILE A 465 15.79 -1.12 21.90
C ILE A 465 15.67 -1.51 20.44
N SER A 466 16.38 -2.56 20.01
CA SER A 466 16.34 -2.97 18.60
C SER A 466 15.06 -3.74 18.27
N ASN A 467 14.54 -3.62 17.04
CA ASN A 467 13.41 -4.47 16.61
C ASN A 467 13.72 -5.96 16.73
N SER A 468 15.00 -6.39 16.66
CA SER A 468 15.38 -7.79 16.90
C SER A 468 15.11 -8.18 18.35
N THR A 469 15.47 -7.33 19.32
CA THR A 469 15.09 -7.51 20.73
C THR A 469 13.57 -7.58 20.91
N ILE A 470 12.80 -6.71 20.25
CA ILE A 470 11.33 -6.76 20.29
C ILE A 470 10.81 -8.10 19.70
N VAL A 471 11.34 -8.55 18.57
CA VAL A 471 11.01 -9.86 17.96
C VAL A 471 11.29 -11.01 18.92
N ASP A 472 12.45 -11.00 19.58
CA ASP A 472 12.84 -12.05 20.51
C ASP A 472 11.83 -12.13 21.67
N TYR A 473 11.39 -11.00 22.22
CA TYR A 473 10.30 -10.94 23.21
C TYR A 473 8.94 -11.41 22.66
N LEU A 474 8.56 -10.98 21.46
CA LEU A 474 7.31 -11.42 20.83
C LEU A 474 7.29 -12.94 20.55
N SER A 475 8.47 -13.56 20.42
CA SER A 475 8.65 -15.01 20.30
C SER A 475 8.62 -15.75 21.64
N SER A 476 9.01 -15.11 22.74
CA SER A 476 9.08 -15.73 24.07
C SER A 476 7.78 -15.59 24.87
N ILE A 477 6.99 -14.55 24.60
CA ILE A 477 5.67 -14.35 25.20
C ILE A 477 4.70 -15.42 24.68
N LYS A 478 4.03 -16.12 25.61
CA LYS A 478 3.24 -17.33 25.32
C LYS A 478 1.78 -17.11 24.91
N SER A 479 1.30 -15.87 24.80
CA SER A 479 -0.09 -15.54 24.41
C SER A 479 -0.56 -16.33 23.17
N LYS A 480 -1.85 -16.62 23.03
CA LYS A 480 -2.41 -17.18 21.79
C LYS A 480 -2.21 -16.22 20.61
N HIS A 481 -2.56 -14.96 20.82
CA HIS A 481 -2.37 -13.90 19.83
C HIS A 481 -1.57 -12.75 20.42
N THR A 482 -0.66 -12.20 19.62
CA THR A 482 0.03 -10.95 19.91
C THR A 482 -0.09 -10.01 18.71
N LEU A 483 -0.59 -8.81 18.97
CA LEU A 483 -0.64 -7.72 18.00
C LEU A 483 0.28 -6.59 18.47
N LEU A 484 1.32 -6.29 17.69
CA LEU A 484 2.14 -5.09 17.87
C LEU A 484 1.61 -3.95 17.00
N ILE A 485 1.33 -2.81 17.61
CA ILE A 485 0.96 -1.56 16.93
C ILE A 485 2.08 -0.57 17.17
N SER A 486 2.82 -0.20 16.13
CA SER A 486 3.99 0.67 16.26
C SER A 486 3.84 1.90 15.38
N ASP A 487 3.59 3.03 16.04
CA ASP A 487 3.67 4.35 15.45
C ASP A 487 5.08 4.94 15.65
N ALA A 488 6.02 4.24 15.03
CA ALA A 488 7.40 4.64 15.00
C ALA A 488 8.03 4.28 13.67
N CYS A 489 8.88 5.20 13.24
CA CYS A 489 10.09 4.93 12.48
C CYS A 489 10.54 3.45 12.53
N PHE A 490 10.53 2.76 11.38
CA PHE A 490 11.24 1.50 11.11
C PHE A 490 10.70 0.19 11.67
N SER A 491 9.52 0.23 12.25
CA SER A 491 8.63 -0.91 12.46
C SER A 491 8.55 -1.90 11.27
N GLY A 492 8.64 -1.45 10.01
CA GLY A 492 8.68 -2.32 8.82
C GLY A 492 9.86 -3.30 8.72
N GLY A 493 10.89 -3.17 9.57
CA GLY A 493 11.95 -4.18 9.72
C GLY A 493 11.56 -5.39 10.58
N ILE A 494 10.35 -5.40 11.15
CA ILE A 494 9.86 -6.46 12.05
C ILE A 494 9.19 -7.62 11.30
N PHE A 495 8.83 -7.43 10.04
CA PHE A 495 8.03 -8.39 9.27
C PHE A 495 8.85 -9.53 8.65
N LYS A 496 8.26 -10.73 8.62
CA LYS A 496 8.85 -11.96 8.04
C LYS A 496 9.25 -11.78 6.57
N THR A 497 8.43 -11.02 5.84
CA THR A 497 8.67 -10.49 4.49
C THR A 497 8.08 -9.09 4.41
N ARG A 498 8.61 -8.20 3.56
CA ARG A 498 7.96 -6.91 3.23
C ARG A 498 6.77 -7.10 2.28
N SER A 499 5.86 -8.02 2.62
CA SER A 499 4.69 -8.32 1.82
C SER A 499 3.62 -7.27 2.07
N ALA A 500 3.34 -6.44 1.07
CA ALA A 500 2.05 -5.76 1.01
C ALA A 500 0.99 -6.84 0.77
N PHE A 501 0.10 -7.04 1.75
CA PHE A 501 -1.23 -7.66 1.65
C PHE A 501 -1.39 -8.88 0.73
N SER A 502 -1.58 -10.04 1.34
CA SER A 502 -2.50 -11.03 0.76
C SER A 502 -3.92 -10.60 1.12
N GLU A 503 -4.75 -10.27 0.13
CA GLU A 503 -6.21 -10.24 0.31
C GLU A 503 -6.71 -11.69 0.35
N THR A 504 -6.49 -12.37 1.48
CA THR A 504 -7.16 -13.64 1.78
C THR A 504 -8.66 -13.38 1.96
N PRO A 505 -9.53 -14.22 1.35
CA PRO A 505 -10.99 -14.09 1.52
C PRO A 505 -11.40 -14.33 2.98
N ASP A 506 -12.55 -13.77 3.38
CA ASP A 506 -13.17 -13.88 4.71
C ASP A 506 -13.05 -15.31 5.29
N HIS A 507 -12.04 -15.54 6.14
CA HIS A 507 -11.93 -16.77 6.93
C HIS A 507 -12.92 -16.70 8.11
N ASP A 508 -13.43 -17.85 8.52
CA ASP A 508 -14.22 -17.98 9.75
C ASP A 508 -13.43 -17.38 10.93
N THR A 509 -14.04 -16.44 11.67
CA THR A 509 -13.42 -15.81 12.85
C THR A 509 -12.98 -16.84 13.88
N ASN A 510 -13.66 -17.98 14.00
CA ASN A 510 -13.22 -19.08 14.85
C ASN A 510 -11.88 -19.66 14.37
N ALA A 511 -11.75 -19.93 13.06
CA ALA A 511 -10.53 -20.47 12.47
C ALA A 511 -9.33 -19.51 12.57
N LEU A 512 -9.57 -18.19 12.46
CA LEU A 512 -8.53 -17.17 12.71
C LEU A 512 -8.13 -17.09 14.19
N TYR A 513 -9.09 -17.28 15.11
CA TYR A 513 -8.84 -17.28 16.55
C TYR A 513 -8.20 -18.58 17.06
N ASP A 514 -8.40 -19.71 16.36
CA ASP A 514 -7.89 -21.01 16.82
C ASP A 514 -6.39 -21.20 16.61
N LEU A 515 -5.80 -20.51 15.65
CA LEU A 515 -4.37 -20.57 15.32
C LEU A 515 -3.54 -19.50 16.06
N PRO A 516 -2.34 -19.82 16.58
CA PRO A 516 -1.40 -18.83 17.09
C PRO A 516 -1.09 -17.69 16.11
N SER A 517 -1.01 -16.46 16.62
CA SER A 517 -0.86 -15.25 15.79
C SER A 517 0.16 -14.27 16.36
N ARG A 518 1.12 -13.82 15.54
CA ARG A 518 2.10 -12.75 15.81
C ARG A 518 2.04 -11.73 14.67
N LYS A 519 1.03 -10.85 14.71
CA LYS A 519 0.92 -9.75 13.72
C LYS A 519 1.53 -8.46 14.26
N ALA A 520 1.92 -7.59 13.34
CA ALA A 520 2.13 -6.18 13.64
C ALA A 520 1.36 -5.29 12.65
N MET A 521 0.99 -4.07 13.06
CA MET A 521 0.57 -2.96 12.18
C MET A 521 1.33 -1.68 12.52
N THR A 522 1.63 -0.87 11.51
CA THR A 522 2.65 0.17 11.63
C THR A 522 2.42 1.34 10.69
N SER A 523 2.87 2.54 11.07
CA SER A 523 2.82 3.74 10.21
C SER A 523 3.78 3.68 8.99
N GLY A 524 4.69 2.70 8.94
CA GLY A 524 5.42 2.34 7.71
C GLY A 524 6.58 3.27 7.32
N THR A 525 7.02 4.17 8.20
CA THR A 525 7.99 5.20 7.82
C THR A 525 9.45 4.74 7.81
N LEU A 526 10.21 5.28 6.86
CA LEU A 526 11.68 5.36 6.91
C LEU A 526 12.20 6.77 7.33
N ARG A 527 11.30 7.62 7.85
CA ARG A 527 11.52 9.04 8.18
C ARG A 527 10.74 9.38 9.45
N LEU A 528 11.16 10.42 10.17
CA LEU A 528 10.48 10.90 11.38
C LEU A 528 8.97 11.09 11.12
N VAL A 529 8.16 10.60 12.06
CA VAL A 529 6.69 10.78 12.06
C VAL A 529 6.40 12.21 12.56
N PRO A 530 5.38 12.92 12.03
CA PRO A 530 5.02 14.23 12.54
C PRO A 530 4.37 14.10 13.93
N ASP A 531 4.40 15.15 14.74
CA ASP A 531 3.88 15.13 16.13
C ASP A 531 2.49 14.50 16.28
N ARG A 532 1.57 14.75 15.32
CA ARG A 532 0.26 14.08 15.23
C ARG A 532 0.32 12.96 14.21
N SER A 533 0.13 11.71 14.64
CA SER A 533 0.13 10.56 13.76
C SER A 533 -1.24 10.29 13.12
N VAL A 534 -1.30 10.54 11.80
CA VAL A 534 -2.43 10.18 10.95
C VAL A 534 -2.70 8.66 10.97
N PHE A 535 -1.66 7.83 11.15
CA PHE A 535 -1.83 6.39 11.29
C PHE A 535 -2.62 6.02 12.55
N VAL A 536 -2.21 6.53 13.72
CA VAL A 536 -2.89 6.25 14.99
C VAL A 536 -4.29 6.84 15.00
N GLU A 537 -4.46 8.06 14.50
CA GLU A 537 -5.74 8.74 14.40
C GLU A 537 -6.81 7.93 13.65
N TYR A 538 -6.50 7.49 12.42
CA TYR A 538 -7.45 6.72 11.62
C TYR A 538 -7.70 5.32 12.19
N MET A 539 -6.71 4.70 12.84
CA MET A 539 -6.88 3.45 13.59
C MET A 539 -7.83 3.63 14.79
N VAL A 540 -7.58 4.66 15.61
CA VAL A 540 -8.39 5.04 16.79
C VAL A 540 -9.84 5.31 16.38
N LYS A 541 -10.04 5.99 15.25
CA LYS A 541 -11.36 6.24 14.65
C LYS A 541 -12.09 4.94 14.28
N ARG A 542 -11.40 3.97 13.65
CA ARG A 542 -11.99 2.66 13.33
C ARG A 542 -12.29 1.81 14.55
N LEU A 543 -11.37 1.75 15.52
CA LEU A 543 -11.62 1.04 16.76
C LEU A 543 -12.81 1.62 17.53
N SER A 544 -12.99 2.95 17.51
CA SER A 544 -14.12 3.62 18.18
C SER A 544 -15.46 3.36 17.49
N ASN A 545 -15.50 3.44 16.16
CA ASN A 545 -16.74 3.38 15.38
C ASN A 545 -17.09 1.97 14.88
N ASN A 546 -16.31 0.95 15.25
CA ASN A 546 -16.50 -0.42 14.81
C ASN A 546 -17.92 -0.96 15.15
N PRO A 547 -18.74 -1.37 14.16
CA PRO A 547 -20.02 -1.98 14.42
C PRO A 547 -19.90 -3.44 14.89
N ASP A 548 -18.85 -4.16 14.47
CA ASP A 548 -18.77 -5.61 14.53
C ASP A 548 -18.44 -6.13 15.93
N LYS A 549 -19.06 -7.25 16.34
CA LYS A 549 -18.78 -7.90 17.63
C LYS A 549 -17.36 -8.46 17.71
N TYR A 550 -16.85 -8.93 16.57
CA TYR A 550 -15.50 -9.42 16.39
C TYR A 550 -14.87 -8.67 15.22
N LEU A 551 -13.69 -8.10 15.43
CA LEU A 551 -12.95 -7.36 14.42
C LEU A 551 -11.53 -7.93 14.36
N SER A 552 -11.13 -8.52 13.23
CA SER A 552 -9.76 -9.00 13.04
C SER A 552 -8.79 -7.83 12.93
N SER A 553 -7.50 -8.04 13.21
CA SER A 553 -6.50 -6.97 13.06
C SER A 553 -6.24 -6.66 11.58
N GLN A 554 -6.40 -7.64 10.69
CA GLN A 554 -6.43 -7.48 9.24
C GLN A 554 -7.61 -6.60 8.79
N ASP A 555 -8.82 -6.84 9.29
CA ASP A 555 -10.01 -6.03 8.99
C ASP A 555 -9.84 -4.59 9.47
N LEU A 556 -9.42 -4.42 10.73
CA LEU A 556 -9.15 -3.11 11.30
C LEU A 556 -8.22 -2.33 10.39
N PHE A 557 -7.08 -2.94 10.05
CA PHE A 557 -6.05 -2.30 9.24
C PHE A 557 -6.50 -1.98 7.81
N THR A 558 -7.20 -2.92 7.16
CA THR A 558 -7.77 -2.74 5.82
C THR A 558 -8.74 -1.58 5.78
N ARG A 559 -9.58 -1.41 6.82
CA ARG A 559 -10.54 -0.31 6.95
C ARG A 559 -9.89 1.06 7.12
N PHE A 560 -8.59 1.20 7.42
CA PHE A 560 -8.00 2.53 7.63
C PHE A 560 -6.74 2.83 6.82
N ARG A 561 -6.03 1.83 6.28
CA ARG A 561 -4.79 2.03 5.51
C ARG A 561 -4.94 3.10 4.42
N LYS A 562 -5.99 3.01 3.59
CA LYS A 562 -6.17 3.92 2.45
C LYS A 562 -6.37 5.36 2.93
N ALA A 563 -7.24 5.56 3.92
CA ALA A 563 -7.47 6.87 4.50
C ALA A 563 -6.21 7.43 5.21
N ALA A 564 -5.46 6.60 5.94
CA ALA A 564 -4.23 7.03 6.61
C ALA A 564 -3.10 7.38 5.61
N ALA A 565 -2.94 6.62 4.52
CA ALA A 565 -1.98 6.94 3.47
C ALA A 565 -2.36 8.23 2.72
N ASN A 566 -3.64 8.37 2.33
CA ASN A 566 -4.14 9.51 1.55
C ASN A 566 -4.13 10.85 2.31
N ASN A 567 -4.19 10.82 3.65
CA ASN A 567 -4.22 12.02 4.49
C ASN A 567 -2.92 12.25 5.27
N SER A 568 -1.89 11.41 5.03
CA SER A 568 -0.55 11.62 5.60
C SER A 568 0.08 12.90 5.01
N PRO A 569 0.62 13.82 5.85
CA PRO A 569 1.43 14.93 5.35
C PRO A 569 2.80 14.47 4.84
N ILE A 570 3.19 13.21 5.10
CA ILE A 570 4.40 12.59 4.57
C ILE A 570 4.04 11.86 3.27
N GLU A 571 4.47 12.46 2.16
CA GLU A 571 4.36 11.88 0.81
C GLU A 571 5.08 10.51 0.73
N GLY A 572 4.40 9.51 0.16
CA GLY A 572 4.91 8.14 0.06
C GLY A 572 4.77 7.28 1.33
N LEU A 573 4.10 7.76 2.39
CA LEU A 573 3.81 6.97 3.59
C LEU A 573 2.72 5.93 3.29
N VAL A 574 3.08 4.64 3.35
CA VAL A 574 2.14 3.53 3.24
C VAL A 574 2.23 2.70 4.53
N PRO A 575 1.17 2.69 5.36
CA PRO A 575 1.12 1.84 6.54
C PRO A 575 1.31 0.36 6.17
N GLN A 576 1.85 -0.44 7.09
CA GLN A 576 2.12 -1.87 6.87
C GLN A 576 1.48 -2.75 7.96
N TRP A 577 1.04 -3.95 7.59
CA TRP A 577 0.60 -5.03 8.49
C TRP A 577 1.09 -6.37 7.97
N GLY A 578 1.30 -7.32 8.88
CA GLY A 578 1.66 -8.70 8.53
C GLY A 578 2.31 -9.47 9.67
N GLU A 579 2.85 -10.64 9.35
CA GLU A 579 3.52 -11.54 10.29
C GLU A 579 4.85 -10.97 10.80
N VAL A 580 5.05 -11.00 12.11
CA VAL A 580 6.33 -10.71 12.76
C VAL A 580 7.33 -11.84 12.43
N GLN A 581 8.52 -11.44 11.97
CA GLN A 581 9.58 -12.38 11.60
C GLN A 581 9.98 -13.24 12.80
N ARG A 582 10.13 -14.56 12.60
CA ARG A 582 10.69 -15.51 13.59
C ARG A 582 9.93 -15.59 14.93
N ALA A 583 8.75 -14.99 15.07
CA ALA A 583 8.02 -14.93 16.35
C ALA A 583 6.98 -16.05 16.58
N GLY A 584 6.79 -16.98 15.63
CA GLY A 584 5.85 -18.11 15.79
C GLY A 584 4.41 -17.79 15.38
N ASP A 585 4.21 -17.07 14.27
CA ASP A 585 2.89 -16.95 13.65
C ASP A 585 2.52 -18.23 12.87
N GLU A 586 1.31 -18.74 13.10
CA GLU A 586 0.77 -19.96 12.47
C GLU A 586 -0.43 -19.67 11.54
N GLY A 587 -0.65 -18.42 11.15
CA GLY A 587 -1.72 -18.01 10.24
C GLY A 587 -3.01 -17.52 10.91
N GLY A 588 -3.08 -17.49 12.25
CA GLY A 588 -4.21 -16.87 12.97
C GLY A 588 -4.16 -15.34 12.95
N ASP A 589 -5.17 -14.68 13.52
CA ASP A 589 -5.21 -13.23 13.70
C ASP A 589 -5.68 -12.80 15.10
N PHE A 590 -5.22 -11.64 15.55
CA PHE A 590 -5.69 -10.99 16.76
C PHE A 590 -7.10 -10.46 16.56
N ILE A 591 -8.08 -11.02 17.29
CA ILE A 591 -9.48 -10.61 17.20
C ILE A 591 -9.81 -9.64 18.33
N PHE A 592 -10.18 -8.40 17.99
CA PHE A 592 -10.78 -7.47 18.93
C PHE A 592 -12.24 -7.88 19.21
N VAL A 593 -12.55 -8.23 20.45
CA VAL A 593 -13.94 -8.53 20.87
C VAL A 593 -14.57 -7.28 21.48
N ARG A 594 -15.56 -6.72 20.80
CA ARG A 594 -16.36 -5.58 21.28
C ARG A 594 -17.20 -6.03 22.49
N ARG A 595 -17.46 -5.15 23.46
CA ARG A 595 -18.35 -5.48 24.59
C ARG A 595 -19.81 -5.68 24.15
#